data_AF-A0A4Q1RSU5-F1
#
_entry.id   AF-A0A4Q1RSU5-F1
#
_cell.length_a   1.000
_cell.length_b   1.000
_cell.length_c   1.000
_cell.angle_alpha   90.00
_cell.angle_beta   90.00
_cell.angle_gamma   90.00
#
_symmetry.space_group_name_H-M   'P 1'
#
loop_
_entity.id
_entity.type
_entity.pdbx_description
1 polymer ?
#
loop_
_entity_poly.entity_id
_entity_poly.type
_entity_poly.pdbx_seq_one_letter_code
_entity_poly.pdbx_strand_id
1 'polypeptide(L)'
;MHSELQALRDDVRQPKTDHGNTRLLAEFASLRAAVEGWRAEAAAFRADKPTEAAEPEPAAAAGQPPAQQADTEADDFEQLLTQAAGTAYAEITCHRDHWDFLIAQSSSGQHFRLPGAVDESDDGLITADISGRTLIAALDALWKTQHDAAADPGTRHLAAIIYQRIGQALNAVANDTTACHAPRPDVTRIIIDDRPPAQGS
;
A
#
# COMPACT_ATOMS: atom_id res chain seq x y z
N MET A 1 -4.53 -55.72 -27.15
CA MET A 1 -3.37 -54.92 -26.68
C MET A 1 -3.37 -53.46 -27.14
N HIS A 2 -4.04 -53.07 -28.23
CA HIS A 2 -4.07 -51.65 -28.64
C HIS A 2 -4.99 -50.75 -27.78
N SER A 3 -6.10 -51.28 -27.24
CA SER A 3 -7.06 -50.49 -26.44
C SER A 3 -6.53 -50.07 -25.06
N GLU A 4 -5.74 -50.90 -24.38
CA GLU A 4 -5.24 -50.57 -23.03
C GLU A 4 -4.18 -49.46 -23.06
N LEU A 5 -3.34 -49.42 -24.10
CA LEU A 5 -2.39 -48.33 -24.32
C LEU A 5 -3.07 -47.02 -24.70
N GLN A 6 -4.28 -47.06 -25.25
CA GLN A 6 -5.08 -45.88 -25.58
C GLN A 6 -5.76 -45.33 -24.32
N ALA A 7 -6.35 -46.20 -23.50
CA ALA A 7 -6.93 -45.81 -22.21
C ALA A 7 -5.88 -45.19 -21.26
N LEU A 8 -4.67 -45.74 -21.20
CA LEU A 8 -3.59 -45.18 -20.38
C LEU A 8 -3.09 -43.81 -20.89
N ARG A 9 -3.19 -43.57 -22.20
CA ARG A 9 -2.77 -42.30 -22.82
C ARG A 9 -3.80 -41.19 -22.58
N ASP A 10 -5.08 -41.53 -22.54
CA ASP A 10 -6.14 -40.57 -22.25
C ASP A 10 -6.17 -40.20 -20.76
N ASP A 11 -5.86 -41.15 -19.85
CA ASP A 11 -5.78 -40.90 -18.41
C ASP A 11 -4.59 -40.00 -18.02
N VAL A 12 -3.46 -40.10 -18.72
CA VAL A 12 -2.29 -39.21 -18.54
C VAL A 12 -2.55 -37.81 -19.12
N ARG A 13 -3.48 -37.67 -20.07
CA ARG A 13 -3.81 -36.40 -20.73
C ARG A 13 -4.86 -35.58 -19.98
N GLN A 14 -5.46 -36.13 -18.93
CA GLN A 14 -6.47 -35.45 -18.14
C GLN A 14 -5.80 -34.68 -16.98
N PRO A 15 -5.70 -33.34 -17.05
CA PRO A 15 -5.01 -32.57 -16.05
C PRO A 15 -5.80 -32.58 -14.74
N LYS A 16 -5.31 -33.30 -13.73
CA LYS A 16 -5.75 -33.20 -12.32
C LYS A 16 -5.63 -31.78 -11.73
N THR A 17 -5.06 -30.84 -12.49
CA THR A 17 -4.80 -29.45 -12.06
C THR A 17 -5.97 -28.50 -12.25
N ASP A 18 -6.98 -28.81 -13.06
CA ASP A 18 -8.04 -27.84 -13.39
C ASP A 18 -9.11 -27.73 -12.28
N HIS A 19 -9.50 -28.86 -11.68
CA HIS A 19 -10.45 -28.89 -10.57
C HIS A 19 -9.87 -28.28 -9.27
N GLY A 20 -8.58 -28.50 -9.01
CA GLY A 20 -7.91 -27.91 -7.85
C GLY A 20 -7.79 -26.39 -7.98
N ASN A 21 -7.43 -25.89 -9.16
CA ASN A 21 -7.28 -24.46 -9.40
C ASN A 21 -8.64 -23.73 -9.40
N THR A 22 -9.66 -24.35 -9.99
CA THR A 22 -11.04 -23.82 -9.97
C THR A 22 -11.59 -23.76 -8.54
N ARG A 23 -11.29 -24.77 -7.71
CA ARG A 23 -11.66 -24.78 -6.30
C ARG A 23 -10.96 -23.67 -5.51
N LEU A 24 -9.66 -23.47 -5.69
CA LEU A 24 -8.92 -22.40 -5.04
C LEU A 24 -9.44 -21.01 -5.43
N LEU A 25 -9.74 -20.79 -6.71
CA LEU A 25 -10.33 -19.54 -7.17
C LEU A 25 -11.72 -19.29 -6.56
N ALA A 26 -12.53 -20.33 -6.40
CA ALA A 26 -13.83 -20.24 -5.74
C ALA A 26 -13.70 -19.94 -4.24
N GLU A 27 -12.73 -20.57 -3.56
CA GLU A 27 -12.41 -20.29 -2.15
C GLU A 27 -11.94 -18.84 -1.97
N PHE A 28 -11.07 -18.32 -2.86
CA PHE A 28 -10.66 -16.91 -2.86
C PHE A 28 -11.82 -15.94 -3.11
N ALA A 29 -12.71 -16.26 -4.05
CA ALA A 29 -13.90 -15.46 -4.30
C ALA A 29 -14.83 -15.44 -3.09
N SER A 30 -14.99 -16.57 -2.40
CA SER A 30 -15.78 -16.67 -1.18
C SER A 30 -15.17 -15.90 -0.02
N LEU A 31 -13.84 -15.97 0.17
CA LEU A 31 -13.11 -15.19 1.17
C LEU A 31 -13.26 -13.69 0.92
N ARG A 32 -13.14 -13.26 -0.35
CA ARG A 32 -13.35 -11.87 -0.72
C ARG A 32 -14.77 -11.41 -0.39
N ALA A 33 -15.79 -12.19 -0.75
CA ALA A 33 -17.18 -11.85 -0.45
C ALA A 33 -17.45 -11.75 1.06
N ALA A 34 -16.88 -12.64 1.87
CA ALA A 34 -16.99 -12.58 3.32
C ALA A 34 -16.35 -11.32 3.91
N VAL A 35 -15.16 -10.95 3.41
CA VAL A 35 -14.46 -9.72 3.81
C VAL A 35 -15.26 -8.47 3.41
N GLU A 36 -15.86 -8.44 2.22
CA GLU A 36 -16.74 -7.32 1.83
C GLU A 36 -18.01 -7.25 2.70
N GLY A 37 -18.56 -8.39 3.13
CA GLY A 37 -19.69 -8.44 4.08
C GLY A 37 -19.35 -7.79 5.41
N TRP A 38 -18.23 -8.18 6.03
CA TRP A 38 -17.76 -7.57 7.28
C TRP A 38 -17.44 -6.08 7.14
N ARG A 39 -16.97 -5.64 5.96
CA ARG A 39 -16.74 -4.22 5.66
C ARG A 39 -18.04 -3.42 5.61
N ALA A 40 -19.08 -3.95 4.98
CA ALA A 40 -20.39 -3.29 4.92
C ALA A 40 -21.01 -3.15 6.31
N GLU A 41 -20.89 -4.19 7.15
CA GLU A 41 -21.34 -4.16 8.55
C GLU A 41 -20.58 -3.11 9.38
N ALA A 42 -19.25 -3.03 9.22
CA ALA A 42 -18.43 -2.04 9.91
C ALA A 42 -18.72 -0.59 9.45
N ALA A 43 -19.05 -0.38 8.17
CA ALA A 43 -19.44 0.93 7.64
C ALA A 43 -20.81 1.37 8.17
N ALA A 44 -21.78 0.44 8.25
CA ALA A 44 -23.09 0.71 8.83
C ALA A 44 -22.97 1.10 10.32
N PHE A 45 -22.08 0.46 11.07
CA PHE A 45 -21.83 0.78 12.48
C PHE A 45 -21.25 2.20 12.69
N ARG A 46 -20.50 2.74 11.72
CA ARG A 46 -19.98 4.12 11.79
C ARG A 46 -21.03 5.17 11.42
N ALA A 47 -22.00 4.82 10.59
CA ALA A 47 -23.04 5.73 10.13
C ALA A 47 -24.10 6.03 11.21
N ASP A 48 -24.22 5.20 12.25
CA ASP A 48 -25.27 5.30 13.27
C ASP A 48 -24.90 6.18 14.49
N LYS A 49 -23.81 6.95 14.41
CA LYS A 49 -23.42 7.88 15.48
C LYS A 49 -23.96 9.29 15.18
N PRO A 50 -24.96 9.82 15.92
CA PRO A 50 -25.48 11.16 15.67
C PRO A 50 -24.49 12.20 16.18
N THR A 51 -24.00 13.07 15.30
CA THR A 51 -23.19 14.24 15.67
C THR A 51 -24.12 15.41 15.94
N GLU A 52 -24.25 15.74 17.23
CA GLU A 52 -24.87 16.95 17.76
C GLU A 52 -24.04 18.18 17.34
N ALA A 53 -24.70 19.17 16.72
CA ALA A 53 -24.07 20.34 16.13
C ALA A 53 -23.65 21.35 17.22
N ALA A 54 -22.38 21.73 17.23
CA ALA A 54 -21.87 22.88 17.96
C ALA A 54 -21.22 23.85 16.96
N GLU A 55 -21.81 25.02 16.84
CA GLU A 55 -21.36 26.17 16.06
C GLU A 55 -20.36 26.99 16.91
N PRO A 56 -19.28 27.56 16.31
CA PRO A 56 -18.66 28.71 16.93
C PRO A 56 -18.40 29.88 15.95
N GLU A 57 -18.76 31.09 16.40
CA GLU A 57 -18.33 32.37 15.83
C GLU A 57 -16.85 32.68 16.12
N PRO A 58 -16.19 33.55 15.31
CA PRO A 58 -14.74 33.73 15.31
C PRO A 58 -14.26 35.01 16.01
N ALA A 59 -13.09 34.97 16.65
CA ALA A 59 -12.28 36.15 16.94
C ALA A 59 -10.77 35.82 17.00
N ALA A 60 -9.98 36.73 16.44
CA ALA A 60 -8.64 36.56 15.87
C ALA A 60 -7.46 36.54 16.87
N ALA A 61 -6.37 35.87 16.47
CA ALA A 61 -4.99 36.35 16.65
C ALA A 61 -4.05 35.69 15.60
N ALA A 62 -3.04 36.45 15.17
CA ALA A 62 -2.28 36.34 13.93
C ALA A 62 -1.42 35.07 13.70
N GLY A 63 -1.37 34.64 12.43
CA GLY A 63 -0.33 33.76 11.88
C GLY A 63 -0.69 33.12 10.54
N GLN A 64 -0.40 33.81 9.41
CA GLN A 64 -0.39 33.35 7.99
C GLN A 64 -1.66 32.65 7.42
N PRO A 65 -1.98 32.80 6.11
CA PRO A 65 -3.22 32.27 5.55
C PRO A 65 -3.21 30.72 5.48
N PRO A 66 -4.22 30.02 6.04
CA PRO A 66 -4.36 28.56 5.93
C PRO A 66 -4.44 28.05 4.48
N ALA A 67 -4.84 28.93 3.56
CA ALA A 67 -5.01 28.59 2.15
C ALA A 67 -3.68 28.19 1.47
N GLN A 68 -2.58 28.90 1.74
CA GLN A 68 -1.31 28.69 1.02
C GLN A 68 -0.59 27.40 1.44
N GLN A 69 -0.74 26.97 2.69
CA GLN A 69 -0.18 25.69 3.16
C GLN A 69 -0.97 24.51 2.61
N ALA A 70 -2.31 24.58 2.62
CA ALA A 70 -3.15 23.55 2.03
C ALA A 70 -2.95 23.40 0.52
N ASP A 71 -2.75 24.51 -0.20
CA ASP A 71 -2.46 24.48 -1.64
C ASP A 71 -1.10 23.80 -1.92
N THR A 72 -0.06 24.12 -1.13
CA THR A 72 1.28 23.50 -1.30
C THR A 72 1.26 22.00 -0.99
N GLU A 73 0.55 21.60 0.06
CA GLU A 73 0.40 20.20 0.46
C GLU A 73 -0.37 19.38 -0.59
N ALA A 74 -1.41 19.95 -1.19
CA ALA A 74 -2.14 19.31 -2.29
C ALA A 74 -1.27 19.16 -3.55
N ASP A 75 -0.48 20.18 -3.88
CA ASP A 75 0.47 20.13 -5.00
C ASP A 75 1.56 19.05 -4.77
N ASP A 76 2.09 18.95 -3.55
CA ASP A 76 3.05 17.91 -3.15
C ASP A 76 2.43 16.50 -3.31
N PHE A 77 1.18 16.32 -2.91
CA PHE A 77 0.46 15.06 -3.07
C PHE A 77 0.34 14.63 -4.54
N GLU A 78 -0.10 15.54 -5.42
CA GLU A 78 -0.22 15.26 -6.87
C GLU A 78 1.15 14.96 -7.51
N GLN A 79 2.20 15.65 -7.07
CA GLN A 79 3.56 15.38 -7.52
C GLN A 79 4.01 13.96 -7.12
N LEU A 80 3.76 13.53 -5.87
CA LEU A 80 4.10 12.18 -5.42
C LEU A 80 3.32 11.10 -6.18
N LEU A 81 2.04 11.33 -6.49
CA LEU A 81 1.26 10.42 -7.34
C LEU A 81 1.85 10.30 -8.74
N THR A 82 2.29 11.42 -9.33
CA THR A 82 2.94 11.44 -10.64
C THR A 82 4.26 10.64 -10.63
N GLN A 83 5.09 10.81 -9.60
CA GLN A 83 6.33 10.05 -9.44
C GLN A 83 6.06 8.54 -9.24
N ALA A 84 5.07 8.19 -8.42
CA ALA A 84 4.65 6.81 -8.22
C ALA A 84 4.15 6.16 -9.52
N ALA A 85 3.40 6.90 -10.35
CA ALA A 85 2.96 6.43 -11.67
C ALA A 85 4.12 6.16 -12.64
N GLY A 86 5.20 6.94 -12.55
CA GLY A 86 6.43 6.74 -13.32
C GLY A 86 7.34 5.63 -12.79
N THR A 87 7.08 5.13 -11.58
CA THR A 87 7.88 4.08 -10.95
C THR A 87 7.45 2.71 -11.46
N ALA A 88 8.31 2.03 -12.22
CA ALA A 88 8.05 0.66 -12.65
C ALA A 88 7.87 -0.26 -11.44
N TYR A 89 8.75 -0.11 -10.46
CA TYR A 89 8.86 -0.95 -9.29
C TYR A 89 9.71 -0.28 -8.20
N ALA A 90 9.37 -0.47 -6.93
CA ALA A 90 10.10 0.01 -5.76
C ALA A 90 10.22 -1.09 -4.69
N GLU A 91 11.38 -1.13 -4.05
CA GLU A 91 11.67 -2.01 -2.91
C GLU A 91 11.35 -1.26 -1.62
N ILE A 92 10.43 -1.80 -0.81
CA ILE A 92 10.18 -1.31 0.55
C ILE A 92 10.91 -2.21 1.53
N THR A 93 11.64 -1.61 2.47
CA THR A 93 12.14 -2.29 3.67
C THR A 93 11.60 -1.61 4.92
N CYS A 94 10.94 -2.38 5.79
CA CYS A 94 10.33 -1.86 7.01
C CYS A 94 10.12 -2.94 8.07
N HIS A 95 9.89 -2.55 9.33
CA HIS A 95 9.47 -3.49 10.36
C HIS A 95 8.09 -4.10 10.03
N ARG A 96 7.86 -5.35 10.45
CA ARG A 96 6.60 -6.07 10.22
C ARG A 96 5.34 -5.27 10.57
N ASP A 97 5.33 -4.55 11.69
CA ASP A 97 4.16 -3.76 12.09
C ASP A 97 3.88 -2.58 11.13
N HIS A 98 4.93 -1.97 10.56
CA HIS A 98 4.77 -0.93 9.54
C HIS A 98 4.25 -1.51 8.23
N TRP A 99 4.72 -2.70 7.87
CA TRP A 99 4.21 -3.43 6.72
C TRP A 99 2.72 -3.76 6.88
N ASP A 100 2.33 -4.35 8.01
CA ASP A 100 0.95 -4.72 8.30
C ASP A 100 0.03 -3.50 8.27
N PHE A 101 0.47 -2.38 8.86
CA PHE A 101 -0.25 -1.11 8.79
C PHE A 101 -0.40 -0.62 7.35
N LEU A 102 0.70 -0.58 6.58
CA LEU A 102 0.69 -0.11 5.20
C LEU A 102 -0.28 -0.92 4.33
N ILE A 103 -0.28 -2.25 4.47
CA ILE A 103 -1.19 -3.13 3.74
C ILE A 103 -2.63 -2.92 4.20
N ALA A 104 -2.88 -2.81 5.51
CA ALA A 104 -4.21 -2.55 6.04
C ALA A 104 -4.82 -1.28 5.44
N GLN A 105 -4.05 -0.19 5.35
CA GLN A 105 -4.53 1.07 4.78
C GLN A 105 -4.70 1.01 3.26
N SER A 106 -3.75 0.39 2.55
CA SER A 106 -3.72 0.46 1.07
C SER A 106 -4.58 -0.57 0.37
N SER A 107 -4.91 -1.69 1.03
CA SER A 107 -5.55 -2.86 0.40
C SER A 107 -6.93 -2.60 -0.23
N SER A 108 -7.64 -1.55 0.19
CA SER A 108 -8.93 -1.15 -0.39
C SER A 108 -8.80 -0.21 -1.59
N GLY A 109 -7.60 0.28 -1.90
CA GLY A 109 -7.36 1.22 -2.99
C GLY A 109 -7.57 0.57 -4.37
N GLN A 110 -8.17 1.31 -5.31
CA GLN A 110 -8.44 0.83 -6.67
C GLN A 110 -7.18 0.31 -7.39
N HIS A 111 -6.04 0.96 -7.13
CA HIS A 111 -4.76 0.65 -7.76
C HIS A 111 -3.94 -0.38 -6.98
N PHE A 112 -4.40 -0.81 -5.81
CA PHE A 112 -3.66 -1.77 -4.99
C PHE A 112 -3.51 -3.11 -5.71
N ARG A 113 -2.28 -3.61 -5.75
CA ARG A 113 -1.96 -4.95 -6.22
C ARG A 113 -1.05 -5.60 -5.19
N LEU A 114 -1.28 -6.89 -4.96
CA LEU A 114 -0.46 -7.68 -4.06
C LEU A 114 1.00 -7.64 -4.54
N PRO A 115 1.96 -7.40 -3.64
CA PRO A 115 3.38 -7.51 -3.91
C PRO A 115 3.73 -8.88 -4.48
N GLY A 116 4.64 -8.92 -5.45
CA GLY A 116 5.05 -10.17 -6.11
C GLY A 116 5.96 -11.04 -5.24
N ALA A 117 6.81 -10.41 -4.43
CA ALA A 117 7.71 -11.03 -3.48
C ALA A 117 7.66 -10.25 -2.16
N VAL A 118 7.57 -10.97 -1.04
CA VAL A 118 7.62 -10.42 0.32
C VAL A 118 8.48 -11.38 1.12
N ASP A 119 9.65 -10.91 1.52
CA ASP A 119 10.60 -11.65 2.33
C ASP A 119 10.59 -11.08 3.75
N GLU A 120 10.39 -11.94 4.74
CA GLU A 120 10.55 -11.62 6.15
C GLU A 120 11.89 -12.17 6.64
N SER A 121 12.71 -11.28 7.21
CA SER A 121 13.99 -11.63 7.83
C SER A 121 13.79 -12.00 9.31
N ASP A 122 14.73 -12.78 9.87
CA ASP A 122 14.66 -13.25 11.28
C ASP A 122 14.63 -12.10 12.32
N ASP A 123 14.99 -10.89 11.92
CA ASP A 123 14.98 -9.67 12.74
C ASP A 123 13.66 -8.88 12.68
N GLY A 124 12.63 -9.44 12.03
CA GLY A 124 11.30 -8.82 11.90
C GLY A 124 11.21 -7.75 10.81
N LEU A 125 12.20 -7.69 9.91
CA LEU A 125 12.13 -6.87 8.71
C LEU A 125 11.35 -7.55 7.60
N ILE A 126 10.51 -6.76 6.95
CA ILE A 126 9.90 -7.08 5.68
C ILE A 126 10.64 -6.32 4.58
N THR A 127 11.08 -7.05 3.57
CA THR A 127 11.50 -6.51 2.27
C THR A 127 10.47 -6.94 1.23
N ALA A 128 9.88 -6.00 0.52
CA ALA A 128 8.76 -6.28 -0.35
C ALA A 128 8.78 -5.51 -1.66
N ASP A 129 8.26 -6.24 -2.65
CA ASP A 129 8.21 -5.81 -4.02
C ASP A 129 6.91 -5.11 -4.41
N ILE A 130 6.92 -3.77 -4.51
CA ILE A 130 5.73 -2.99 -4.87
C ILE A 130 5.81 -2.29 -6.23
N SER A 131 4.71 -2.38 -6.98
CA SER A 131 4.54 -1.67 -8.25
C SER A 131 4.16 -0.21 -8.03
N GLY A 132 4.41 0.66 -9.02
CA GLY A 132 3.92 2.05 -9.02
C GLY A 132 2.41 2.20 -8.75
N ARG A 133 1.58 1.23 -9.21
CA ARG A 133 0.13 1.23 -8.93
C ARG A 133 -0.17 0.99 -7.44
N THR A 134 0.57 0.08 -6.82
CA THR A 134 0.47 -0.17 -5.38
C THR A 134 0.96 1.03 -4.59
N LEU A 135 2.02 1.70 -5.05
CA LEU A 135 2.48 2.97 -4.47
C LEU A 135 1.42 4.07 -4.53
N ILE A 136 0.73 4.25 -5.65
CA ILE A 136 -0.40 5.19 -5.78
C ILE A 136 -1.47 4.89 -4.73
N ALA A 137 -1.87 3.61 -4.61
CA ALA A 137 -2.87 3.20 -3.63
C ALA A 137 -2.42 3.45 -2.18
N ALA A 138 -1.14 3.24 -1.88
CA ALA A 138 -0.57 3.52 -0.59
C ALA A 138 -0.55 5.01 -0.27
N LEU A 139 -0.04 5.84 -1.18
CA LEU A 139 0.02 7.30 -1.01
C LEU A 139 -1.38 7.90 -0.80
N ASP A 140 -2.35 7.52 -1.62
CA ASP A 140 -3.74 7.96 -1.50
C ASP A 140 -4.36 7.55 -0.15
N ALA A 141 -4.16 6.31 0.27
CA ALA A 141 -4.70 5.81 1.54
C ALA A 141 -4.06 6.50 2.76
N LEU A 142 -2.73 6.68 2.76
CA LEU A 142 -2.00 7.33 3.84
C LEU A 142 -2.37 8.82 3.92
N TRP A 143 -2.46 9.49 2.77
CA TRP A 143 -2.91 10.88 2.67
C TRP A 143 -4.32 11.08 3.25
N LYS A 144 -5.26 10.20 2.91
CA LYS A 144 -6.61 10.25 3.49
C LYS A 144 -6.58 9.98 4.98
N THR A 145 -5.80 8.99 5.42
CA THR A 145 -5.73 8.58 6.82
C THR A 145 -5.14 9.68 7.70
N GLN A 146 -4.06 10.35 7.29
CA GLN A 146 -3.45 11.42 8.09
C GLN A 146 -4.36 12.66 8.22
N HIS A 147 -5.29 12.88 7.28
CA HIS A 147 -6.24 13.99 7.30
C HIS A 147 -7.63 13.60 7.86
N ASP A 148 -7.85 12.34 8.22
CA ASP A 148 -9.13 11.88 8.77
C ASP A 148 -9.26 12.28 10.26
N ALA A 149 -10.06 13.32 10.52
CA ALA A 149 -10.34 13.78 11.88
C ALA A 149 -11.00 12.71 12.77
N ALA A 150 -11.67 11.71 12.18
CA ALA A 150 -12.28 10.60 12.92
C ALA A 150 -11.31 9.47 13.25
N ALA A 151 -10.13 9.41 12.62
CA ALA A 151 -9.11 8.42 12.93
C ALA A 151 -8.48 8.66 14.31
N ASP A 152 -7.94 7.60 14.92
CA ASP A 152 -7.15 7.73 16.14
C ASP A 152 -5.90 8.61 15.89
N PRO A 153 -5.52 9.51 16.82
CA PRO A 153 -4.34 10.35 16.64
C PRO A 153 -3.05 9.58 16.33
N GLY A 154 -2.83 8.42 16.95
CA GLY A 154 -1.68 7.57 16.67
C GLY A 154 -1.70 7.02 15.23
N THR A 155 -2.87 6.60 14.77
CA THR A 155 -3.07 6.15 13.37
C THR A 155 -2.75 7.25 12.37
N ARG A 156 -3.18 8.49 12.63
CA ARG A 156 -2.85 9.64 11.78
C ARG A 156 -1.35 9.91 11.70
N HIS A 157 -0.66 9.91 12.85
CA HIS A 157 0.79 10.16 12.88
C HIS A 157 1.58 9.03 12.23
N LEU A 158 1.15 7.79 12.40
CA LEU A 158 1.75 6.65 11.74
C LEU A 158 1.56 6.73 10.21
N ALA A 159 0.39 7.12 9.74
CA ALA A 159 0.16 7.37 8.32
C ALA A 159 1.06 8.50 7.79
N ALA A 160 1.16 9.61 8.53
CA ALA A 160 1.98 10.76 8.17
C ALA A 160 3.47 10.42 8.05
N ILE A 161 4.04 9.69 9.02
CA ILE A 161 5.46 9.34 8.97
C ILE A 161 5.76 8.41 7.79
N ILE A 162 4.90 7.41 7.55
CA ILE A 162 5.08 6.48 6.43
C ILE A 162 4.95 7.22 5.09
N TYR A 163 3.93 8.07 4.95
CA TYR A 163 3.76 8.93 3.78
C TYR A 163 5.00 9.78 3.50
N GLN A 164 5.52 10.44 4.54
CA GLN A 164 6.71 11.28 4.44
C GLN A 164 7.93 10.47 3.98
N ARG A 165 8.15 9.26 4.50
CA ARG A 165 9.28 8.39 4.12
C ARG A 165 9.20 7.96 2.66
N ILE A 166 8.02 7.58 2.19
CA ILE A 166 7.78 7.25 0.77
C ILE A 166 8.06 8.48 -0.09
N GLY A 167 7.54 9.65 0.28
CA GLY A 167 7.75 10.89 -0.45
C GLY A 167 9.21 11.31 -0.52
N GLN A 168 9.96 11.18 0.58
CA GLN A 168 11.40 11.45 0.61
C GLN A 168 12.17 10.55 -0.35
N ALA A 169 11.86 9.25 -0.38
CA ALA A 169 12.51 8.30 -1.28
C ALA A 169 12.20 8.59 -2.77
N LEU A 170 10.93 8.88 -3.11
CA LEU A 170 10.54 9.22 -4.48
C LEU A 170 11.19 10.54 -4.94
N ASN A 171 11.22 11.55 -4.09
CA ASN A 171 11.88 12.82 -4.38
C ASN A 171 13.40 12.66 -4.53
N ALA A 172 14.04 11.79 -3.74
CA ALA A 172 15.48 11.53 -3.88
C ALA A 172 15.80 10.98 -5.28
N VAL A 173 15.02 10.02 -5.77
CA VAL A 173 15.20 9.45 -7.12
C VAL A 173 14.90 10.47 -8.20
N ALA A 174 13.83 11.27 -8.06
CA ALA A 174 13.47 12.29 -9.05
C ALA A 174 14.53 13.39 -9.19
N ASN A 175 15.24 13.70 -8.11
CA ASN A 175 16.30 14.70 -8.08
C ASN A 175 17.69 14.13 -8.44
N ASP A 176 17.83 12.80 -8.50
CA ASP A 176 19.09 12.15 -8.88
C ASP A 176 19.28 12.19 -10.40
N THR A 177 19.94 13.25 -10.85
CA THR A 177 20.32 13.44 -12.26
C THR A 177 21.40 12.46 -12.75
N THR A 178 22.06 11.72 -11.85
CA THR A 178 23.15 10.79 -12.21
C THR A 178 22.65 9.44 -12.73
N ALA A 179 21.39 9.09 -12.47
CA ALA A 179 20.74 7.87 -12.94
C ALA A 179 20.63 7.78 -14.48
N CYS A 180 20.83 8.89 -15.21
CA CYS A 180 20.74 8.94 -16.67
C CYS A 180 21.85 8.15 -17.41
N HIS A 181 22.85 7.62 -16.71
CA HIS A 181 24.01 6.92 -17.29
C HIS A 181 24.26 5.50 -16.75
N ALA A 182 23.39 4.97 -15.89
CA ALA A 182 23.53 3.62 -15.38
C ALA A 182 22.93 2.57 -16.36
N PRO A 183 23.64 1.47 -16.67
CA PRO A 183 23.16 0.42 -17.58
C PRO A 183 22.00 -0.43 -17.00
N ARG A 184 21.65 -0.23 -15.73
CA ARG A 184 20.46 -0.78 -15.08
C ARG A 184 19.74 0.38 -14.39
N PRO A 185 18.42 0.55 -14.58
CA PRO A 185 17.70 1.58 -13.83
C PRO A 185 17.85 1.29 -12.34
N ASP A 186 18.25 2.31 -11.57
CA ASP A 186 18.26 2.20 -10.12
C ASP A 186 16.84 1.92 -9.64
N VAL A 187 16.73 0.92 -8.75
CA VAL A 187 15.45 0.58 -8.12
C VAL A 187 15.20 1.61 -7.03
N THR A 188 14.02 2.23 -7.03
CA THR A 188 13.59 3.11 -5.94
C THR A 188 13.57 2.31 -4.65
N ARG A 189 14.45 2.63 -3.70
CA ARG A 189 14.49 2.01 -2.38
C ARG A 189 13.84 2.91 -1.35
N ILE A 190 12.88 2.36 -0.63
CA ILE A 190 12.10 3.06 0.38
C ILE A 190 12.35 2.38 1.72
N ILE A 191 12.90 3.12 2.67
CA ILE A 191 13.20 2.62 4.01
C ILE A 191 12.23 3.27 5.00
N ILE A 192 11.38 2.44 5.63
CA ILE A 192 10.41 2.84 6.67
C ILE A 192 10.84 2.15 7.98
N ASP A 193 12.10 2.38 8.34
CA ASP A 193 12.71 1.85 9.54
C ASP A 193 13.77 2.84 10.04
N ASP A 194 13.70 3.16 11.33
CA ASP A 194 14.60 4.07 12.03
C ASP A 194 15.63 3.32 12.89
N ARG A 195 15.68 1.99 12.81
CA ARG A 195 16.72 1.22 13.50
C ARG A 195 18.10 1.73 13.05
N PRO A 196 19.01 2.01 14.02
CA PRO A 196 20.34 2.47 13.67
C PRO A 196 21.03 1.41 12.80
N PRO A 197 21.87 1.81 11.83
CA PRO A 197 22.59 0.85 11.01
C PRO A 197 23.35 -0.09 11.93
N ALA A 198 23.27 -1.40 11.66
CA ALA A 198 24.03 -2.39 12.38
C ALA A 198 25.50 -1.97 12.33
N GLN A 199 26.06 -1.60 13.49
CA GLN A 199 27.47 -1.25 13.60
C GLN A 199 28.23 -2.50 13.19
N GLY A 200 28.89 -2.47 12.03
CA GLY A 200 29.63 -3.60 11.49
C GLY A 200 30.60 -4.14 12.54
N SER A 201 30.42 -5.40 12.93
CA SER A 201 31.35 -6.17 13.76
C SER A 201 32.28 -6.99 12.88
#